data_AF-A0AAU1D849-F1
#
_entry.id   AF-A0AAU1D849-F1
#
_cell.length_a   1.000
_cell.length_b   1.000
_cell.length_c   1.000
_cell.angle_alpha   90.00
_cell.angle_beta   90.00
_cell.angle_gamma   90.00
#
_symmetry.space_group_name_H-M   'P 1'
#
loop_
_entity.id
_entity.type
_entity.pdbx_description
1 polymer ?
#
loop_
_entity_poly.entity_id
_entity_poly.type
_entity_poly.pdbx_seq_one_letter_code
_entity_poly.pdbx_strand_id
1 'polypeptide(L)' 'MPIRDGVVTAEHVHAELGELVAGTRPGRTAADQITLYKSAGVAVQDAAAAAQVIRAARERQVGEEITLR' A
#
# COMPACT_ATOMS: atom_id res chain seq x y z
N MET A 1 16.86 10.14 -12.26
CA MET A 1 16.28 9.36 -11.14
C MET A 1 16.72 10.04 -9.86
N PRO A 2 15.85 10.55 -8.98
CA PRO A 2 16.24 11.50 -7.92
C PRO A 2 17.45 11.09 -7.08
N ILE A 3 17.56 9.80 -6.71
CA ILE A 3 18.73 9.25 -6.02
C ILE A 3 19.98 9.26 -6.91
N ARG A 4 19.86 8.75 -8.14
CA ARG A 4 20.94 8.76 -9.13
C ARG A 4 21.44 10.17 -9.47
N ASP A 5 20.52 11.13 -9.47
CA ASP A 5 20.80 12.52 -9.80
C ASP A 5 21.33 13.30 -8.57
N GLY A 6 21.47 12.64 -7.41
CA GLY A 6 22.04 13.20 -6.17
C GLY A 6 21.13 14.19 -5.43
N VAL A 7 19.86 14.30 -5.81
CA VAL A 7 18.90 15.26 -5.23
C VAL A 7 18.33 14.78 -3.89
N VAL A 8 18.28 13.46 -3.69
CA VAL A 8 17.84 12.79 -2.45
C VAL A 8 18.67 11.52 -2.24
N THR A 9 18.63 10.97 -1.04
CA THR A 9 19.29 9.71 -0.66
C THR A 9 18.28 8.72 -0.07
N ALA A 10 18.68 7.48 0.17
CA ALA A 10 17.80 6.47 0.79
C ALA A 10 17.34 6.90 2.20
N GLU A 11 18.17 7.65 2.92
CA GLU A 11 17.89 8.18 4.25
C GLU A 11 16.79 9.26 4.26
N HIS A 12 16.44 9.83 3.10
CA HIS A 12 15.29 10.73 2.98
C HIS A 12 13.95 9.98 3.01
N VAL A 13 13.96 8.64 2.90
CA VAL A 13 12.76 7.82 3.08
C VAL A 13 12.50 7.68 4.59
N HIS A 14 11.50 8.41 5.06
CA HIS A 14 11.14 8.45 6.49
C HIS A 14 10.62 7.11 7.02
N ALA A 15 9.69 6.49 6.29
CA ALA A 15 9.03 5.25 6.69
C ALA A 15 8.41 4.53 5.49
N GLU A 16 8.29 3.21 5.61
CA GLU A 16 7.42 2.38 4.78
C GLU A 16 5.96 2.51 5.23
N LEU A 17 5.00 2.34 4.31
CA LEU A 17 3.58 2.47 4.63
C LEU A 17 3.14 1.48 5.74
N GLY A 18 3.71 0.27 5.74
CA GLY A 18 3.43 -0.75 6.75
C GLY A 18 3.84 -0.33 8.17
N GLU A 19 4.94 0.40 8.31
CA GLU A 19 5.40 0.91 9.61
C GLU A 19 4.48 1.99 10.17
N LEU A 20 3.95 2.85 9.28
CA LEU A 20 2.96 3.86 9.65
C LEU A 20 1.65 3.20 10.11
N VAL A 21 1.18 2.18 9.39
CA VAL A 21 -0.04 1.42 9.75
C VAL A 21 0.15 0.65 11.05
N ALA A 22 1.32 0.06 11.26
CA ALA A 22 1.65 -0.68 12.48
C ALA A 22 1.95 0.23 13.70
N GLY A 23 2.09 1.54 13.50
CA GLY A 23 2.44 2.50 14.54
C GLY A 23 3.90 2.40 15.00
N THR A 24 4.77 1.69 14.28
CA THR A 24 6.20 1.57 14.61
C THR A 24 7.01 2.79 14.17
N ARG A 25 6.44 3.62 13.28
CA ARG A 25 6.98 4.92 12.87
C ARG A 25 5.87 5.99 12.90
N PRO A 26 6.16 7.23 13.35
CA PRO A 26 5.17 8.29 13.35
C PRO A 26 4.88 8.78 11.93
N GLY A 27 3.63 9.16 11.66
CA GLY A 27 3.25 9.86 10.44
C GLY A 27 3.58 11.36 10.51
N ARG A 28 2.73 12.18 9.91
CA ARG A 28 2.80 13.65 10.02
C ARG A 28 2.63 14.09 11.48
N THR A 29 3.53 14.93 11.98
CA THR A 29 3.54 15.41 13.37
C THR A 29 3.31 16.91 13.50
N ALA A 30 3.42 17.68 12.41
CA ALA A 30 3.16 19.12 12.40
C ALA A 30 2.42 19.55 11.13
N ALA A 31 1.70 20.68 11.23
CA ALA A 31 0.85 21.18 10.15
C ALA A 31 1.64 21.72 8.95
N ASP A 32 2.85 22.25 9.20
CA ASP A 32 3.74 22.86 8.21
C ASP A 32 4.58 21.84 7.41
N GLN A 33 4.63 20.58 7.85
CA GLN A 33 5.34 19.53 7.14
C GLN A 33 4.76 19.30 5.73
N ILE A 34 5.62 19.05 4.76
CA ILE A 34 5.22 18.56 3.44
C ILE A 34 5.49 17.06 3.40
N THR A 35 4.47 16.26 3.09
CA THR A 35 4.57 14.80 3.07
C THR A 35 4.35 14.29 1.65
N LEU A 36 5.31 13.53 1.12
CA LEU A 36 5.19 12.85 -0.16
C LEU A 36 5.03 11.35 0.07
N TYR A 37 3.94 10.78 -0.41
CA TYR A 37 3.79 9.34 -0.54
C TYR A 37 4.10 8.92 -1.98
N LYS A 38 4.96 7.93 -2.15
CA LYS A 38 5.25 7.30 -3.44
C LYS A 38 4.99 5.81 -3.35
N SER A 39 4.19 5.30 -4.26
CA SER A 39 3.97 3.87 -4.45
C SER A 39 4.50 3.41 -5.81
N ALA A 40 5.02 2.19 -5.87
CA ALA A 40 5.24 1.45 -7.11
C ALA A 40 4.20 0.33 -7.33
N GLY A 41 3.28 0.14 -6.37
CA GLY A 41 2.41 -1.03 -6.28
C GLY A 41 3.09 -2.19 -5.54
N VAL A 42 2.32 -2.93 -4.73
CA VAL A 42 2.79 -4.14 -4.02
C VAL A 42 1.75 -5.23 -4.19
N ALA A 43 2.12 -6.36 -4.80
CA ALA A 43 1.18 -7.44 -5.17
C ALA A 43 0.34 -7.99 -3.98
N VAL A 44 0.86 -7.91 -2.75
CA VAL A 44 0.13 -8.32 -1.55
C VAL A 44 -1.12 -7.45 -1.32
N GLN A 45 -1.10 -6.19 -1.74
CA GLN A 45 -2.25 -5.28 -1.64
C GLN A 45 -3.37 -5.74 -2.57
N ASP A 46 -3.03 -6.15 -3.80
CA ASP A 46 -4.00 -6.69 -4.76
C ASP A 46 -4.61 -8.00 -4.25
N ALA A 47 -3.77 -8.92 -3.75
CA ALA A 47 -4.22 -10.19 -3.19
C ALA A 47 -5.15 -9.99 -1.98
N ALA A 48 -4.81 -9.07 -1.07
CA ALA A 48 -5.64 -8.74 0.08
C ALA A 48 -6.99 -8.12 -0.33
N ALA A 49 -6.99 -7.21 -1.31
CA ALA A 49 -8.21 -6.63 -1.85
C ALA A 49 -9.09 -7.69 -2.53
N ALA A 50 -8.50 -8.56 -3.36
CA ALA A 50 -9.21 -9.64 -4.03
C ALA A 50 -9.85 -10.62 -3.02
N ALA A 51 -9.11 -11.00 -1.97
CA ALA A 51 -9.64 -11.86 -0.91
C ALA A 51 -10.86 -11.23 -0.21
N GLN A 52 -10.84 -9.91 0.01
CA GLN A 52 -11.97 -9.20 0.61
C GLN A 52 -13.17 -9.13 -0.33
N VAL A 53 -12.95 -8.85 -1.61
CA VAL A 53 -14.02 -8.84 -2.62
C VAL A 53 -14.65 -10.23 -2.78
N ILE A 54 -13.85 -11.29 -2.84
CA ILE A 54 -14.34 -12.68 -2.94
C ILE A 54 -15.19 -13.06 -1.73
N ARG A 55 -14.78 -12.66 -0.52
CA ARG A 55 -15.56 -12.88 0.71
C ARG A 55 -16.93 -12.21 0.63
N ALA A 56 -16.96 -10.92 0.29
CA ALA A 56 -18.19 -10.16 0.16
C ALA A 56 -19.10 -10.70 -0.96
N ALA A 57 -18.52 -11.16 -2.07
CA ALA A 57 -19.25 -11.77 -3.18
C ALA A 57 -19.97 -13.05 -2.73
N ARG A 58 -19.28 -13.91 -1.96
CA ARG A 58 -19.87 -15.13 -1.38
C ARG A 58 -21.01 -14.83 -0.41
N GLU A 59 -20.83 -13.87 0.50
CA GLU A 59 -21.86 -13.46 1.47
C GLU A 59 -23.12 -12.90 0.79
N ARG A 60 -22.95 -12.24 -0.36
CA ARG A 60 -24.04 -11.60 -1.12
C ARG A 60 -24.57 -12.48 -2.25
N GLN A 61 -24.03 -13.69 -2.42
CA GLN A 61 -24.38 -14.62 -3.50
C GLN A 61 -24.25 -13.99 -4.89
N VAL A 62 -23.16 -13.25 -5.12
CA VAL A 62 -22.83 -12.61 -6.40
C VAL A 62 -21.60 -13.27 -7.02
N GLY A 63 -21.62 -13.48 -8.33
CA GLY A 63 -20.54 -14.11 -9.10
C GLY A 63 -20.97 -15.45 -9.71
N GLU A 64 -20.06 -16.07 -10.43
CA GLU A 64 -20.27 -17.37 -11.10
C GLU A 64 -19.07 -18.28 -10.81
N GLU A 65 -19.34 -19.53 -10.44
CA GLU A 65 -18.30 -20.54 -10.28
C GLU A 65 -18.03 -21.21 -11.63
N ILE A 66 -16.78 -21.17 -12.08
CA ILE A 66 -16.36 -21.76 -13.35
C ILE A 66 -15.48 -22.98 -13.08
N THR A 67 -15.91 -24.14 -13.57
CA THR A 67 -15.10 -25.37 -13.53
C THR A 67 -14.01 -25.30 -14.59
N LEU A 68 -12.76 -25.33 -14.15
CA LEU A 68 -11.62 -25.45 -15.05
C LEU A 68 -11.45 -26.92 -15.50
N ARG A 69 -11.21 -27.12 -16.80
CA ARG A 69 -10.93 -28.44 -17.41
C ARG A 69 -9.44 -28.67 -17.53
#